data_AF-A0A943RLV7-F1
#
_entry.id   AF-A0A943RLV7-F1
#
_cell.length_a   1.000
_cell.length_b   1.000
_cell.length_c   1.000
_cell.angle_alpha   90.00
_cell.angle_beta   90.00
_cell.angle_gamma   90.00
#
_symmetry.space_group_name_H-M   'P 1'
#
loop_
_entity.id
_entity.type
_entity.pdbx_description
1 polymer ?
#
loop_
_entity_poly.entity_id
_entity_poly.type
_entity_poly.pdbx_seq_one_letter_code
_entity_poly.pdbx_strand_id
1 'polypeptide(L)'
;MANLEKLHAAAERELESYKKEIIKTINGTGSFGADILGEMIEDTRSKLAALAQELEQAKEKAADLKSSAVAVQKEYDKIMSWADLYAGSSIEGKKMILRQLIERVNIGKNFEIEVEFKISVTQFFDFLYPEGDKSVYHRAS
;
A
#
# COMPACT_ATOMS: atom_id res chain seq x y z
N MET A 1 9.49 0.24 -7.59
CA MET A 1 10.76 0.74 -7.04
C MET A 1 11.99 0.18 -7.75
N ALA A 2 12.25 -1.14 -7.75
CA ALA A 2 13.48 -1.70 -8.35
C ALA A 2 13.74 -1.35 -9.83
N ASN A 3 12.69 -1.16 -10.64
CA ASN A 3 12.84 -0.71 -12.03
C ASN A 3 13.23 0.78 -12.13
N LEU A 4 12.61 1.64 -11.31
CA LEU A 4 12.90 3.08 -11.27
C LEU A 4 14.32 3.35 -10.78
N GLU A 5 14.80 2.61 -9.77
CA GLU A 5 16.18 2.71 -9.29
C GLU A 5 17.20 2.32 -10.36
N LYS A 6 16.90 1.26 -11.14
CA LYS A 6 17.72 0.86 -12.28
C LYS A 6 17.75 1.92 -13.38
N LEU A 7 16.61 2.52 -13.71
CA LEU A 7 16.51 3.59 -14.71
C LEU A 7 17.25 4.86 -14.25
N HIS A 8 17.10 5.25 -12.99
CA HIS A 8 17.84 6.37 -12.41
C HIS A 8 19.35 6.14 -12.46
N ALA A 9 19.83 4.97 -12.02
CA ALA A 9 21.25 4.63 -12.05
C ALA A 9 21.82 4.50 -13.48
N ALA A 10 20.98 4.15 -14.47
CA ALA A 10 21.38 4.15 -15.88
C ALA A 10 21.52 5.58 -16.41
N ALA A 11 20.57 6.46 -16.12
CA ALA A 11 20.60 7.87 -16.51
C ALA A 11 21.78 8.63 -15.86
N GLU A 12 22.14 8.31 -14.60
CA GLU A 12 23.35 8.85 -13.97
C GLU A 12 24.63 8.41 -14.69
N ARG A 13 24.70 7.16 -15.12
CA ARG A 13 25.84 6.64 -15.89
C ARG A 13 25.95 7.30 -17.26
N GLU A 14 24.84 7.54 -17.94
CA GLU A 14 24.81 8.28 -19.20
C GLU A 14 25.28 9.72 -19.01
N LEU A 15 24.78 10.42 -17.99
CA LEU A 15 25.21 11.79 -17.67
C LEU A 15 26.72 11.85 -17.41
N GLU A 16 27.26 10.87 -16.69
CA GLU A 16 28.70 10.79 -16.40
C GLU A 16 29.53 10.51 -17.66
N SER A 17 28.98 9.74 -18.60
CA SER A 17 29.59 9.54 -19.92
C SER A 17 29.66 10.85 -20.71
N TYR A 18 28.57 11.63 -20.74
CA TYR A 18 28.54 12.92 -21.43
C TYR A 18 29.49 13.94 -20.80
N LYS A 19 29.58 14.01 -19.47
CA LYS A 19 30.56 14.87 -18.78
C LYS A 19 32.00 14.56 -19.17
N LYS A 20 32.35 13.28 -19.36
CA LYS A 20 33.69 12.88 -19.84
C LYS A 20 33.95 13.30 -21.27
N GLU A 21 32.92 13.33 -22.10
CA GLU A 21 33.01 13.73 -23.52
C GLU A 21 33.19 15.25 -23.69
N ILE A 22 32.81 16.07 -22.68
CA ILE A 22 33.08 17.53 -22.67
C ILE A 22 34.57 17.80 -22.88
N ILE A 23 35.44 17.09 -22.16
CA ILE A 23 36.89 17.29 -22.22
C ILE A 23 37.43 16.95 -23.62
N LYS A 24 36.93 15.89 -24.25
CA LYS A 24 37.34 15.50 -25.61
C LYS A 24 36.88 16.52 -26.64
N THR A 25 35.67 17.05 -26.48
CA THR A 25 35.10 18.08 -27.35
C THR A 25 35.93 19.38 -27.28
N ILE A 26 36.35 19.81 -26.09
CA ILE A 26 37.25 20.97 -25.90
C ILE A 26 38.60 20.74 -26.60
N ASN A 27 39.12 19.52 -26.56
CA ASN A 27 40.40 19.16 -27.20
C ASN A 27 40.29 18.89 -28.71
N GLY A 28 39.10 19.03 -29.31
CA GLY A 28 38.87 18.78 -30.74
C GLY A 28 38.91 17.28 -31.13
N THR A 29 38.90 16.38 -30.16
CA THR A 29 38.91 14.91 -30.36
C THR A 29 37.57 14.25 -30.02
N GLY A 30 36.55 15.06 -29.68
CA GLY A 30 35.21 14.60 -29.33
C GLY A 30 34.40 14.16 -30.54
N SER A 31 33.50 13.21 -30.34
CA SER A 31 32.60 12.73 -31.40
C SER A 31 31.39 13.64 -31.63
N PHE A 32 31.11 14.55 -30.69
CA PHE A 32 29.94 15.44 -30.70
C PHE A 32 30.35 16.91 -30.62
N GLY A 33 29.56 17.80 -31.23
CA GLY A 33 29.66 19.25 -31.02
C GLY A 33 29.22 19.67 -29.63
N ALA A 34 29.71 20.83 -29.17
CA ALA A 34 29.41 21.35 -27.83
C ALA A 34 27.92 21.67 -27.61
N ASP A 35 27.23 22.07 -28.68
CA ASP A 35 25.80 22.32 -28.75
C ASP A 35 24.98 21.05 -28.52
N ILE A 36 25.25 19.99 -29.28
CA ILE A 36 24.55 18.70 -29.16
C ILE A 36 24.84 18.05 -27.80
N LEU A 37 26.09 18.14 -27.34
CA LEU A 37 26.47 17.61 -26.02
C LEU A 37 25.76 18.36 -24.88
N GLY A 38 25.58 19.67 -25.01
CA GLY A 38 24.83 20.50 -24.07
C GLY A 38 23.36 20.10 -24.00
N GLU A 39 22.72 19.89 -25.14
CA GLU A 39 21.32 19.43 -25.23
C GLU A 39 21.14 18.05 -24.57
N MET A 40 22.00 17.08 -24.88
CA MET A 40 21.93 15.75 -24.26
C MET A 40 22.12 15.77 -22.74
N ILE A 41 23.01 16.64 -22.23
CA ILE A 41 23.22 16.80 -20.78
C ILE A 41 21.96 17.37 -20.13
N GLU A 42 21.35 18.38 -20.73
CA GLU A 42 20.15 19.02 -20.18
C GLU A 42 18.96 18.06 -20.18
N ASP A 43 18.75 17.33 -21.28
CA ASP A 43 17.73 16.29 -21.38
C ASP A 43 17.91 15.21 -20.32
N THR A 44 19.13 14.71 -20.13
CA THR A 44 19.40 13.67 -19.12
C THR A 44 19.26 14.19 -17.71
N ARG A 45 19.60 15.46 -17.43
CA ARG A 45 19.34 16.10 -16.13
C ARG A 45 17.84 16.22 -15.86
N SER A 46 17.06 16.64 -16.84
CA SER A 46 15.60 16.72 -16.74
C SER A 46 14.99 15.35 -16.45
N LYS A 47 15.43 14.31 -17.18
CA LYS A 47 15.03 12.92 -16.92
C LYS A 47 15.40 12.44 -15.51
N LEU A 48 16.60 12.78 -15.02
CA LEU A 48 17.02 12.44 -13.66
C LEU A 48 16.14 13.11 -12.60
N ALA A 49 15.81 14.39 -12.78
CA ALA A 49 14.92 15.11 -11.87
C ALA A 49 13.53 14.46 -11.82
N ALA A 50 12.97 14.10 -12.97
CA ALA A 50 11.68 13.41 -13.05
C ALA A 50 11.70 12.03 -12.38
N LEU A 51 12.73 11.22 -12.65
CA LEU A 51 12.91 9.89 -12.03
C LEU A 51 13.11 9.97 -10.52
N ALA A 52 13.84 10.98 -10.03
CA ALA A 52 14.02 11.20 -8.60
C ALA A 52 12.70 11.57 -7.91
N GLN A 53 11.89 12.43 -8.52
CA GLN A 53 10.58 12.79 -8.02
C GLN A 53 9.64 11.57 -7.99
N GLU A 54 9.63 10.76 -9.05
CA GLU A 54 8.80 9.56 -9.12
C GLU A 54 9.23 8.51 -8.08
N LEU A 55 10.53 8.36 -7.85
CA LEU A 55 11.07 7.50 -6.79
C LEU A 55 10.59 7.93 -5.40
N GLU A 56 10.62 9.24 -5.11
CA GLU A 56 10.19 9.74 -3.81
C GLU A 56 8.69 9.50 -3.59
N GLN A 57 7.85 9.82 -4.58
CA GLN A 57 6.42 9.54 -4.52
C GLN A 57 6.12 8.05 -4.36
N ALA A 58 6.87 7.18 -5.04
CA ALA A 58 6.71 5.74 -4.92
C ALA A 58 7.09 5.23 -3.52
N LYS A 59 8.10 5.83 -2.87
CA LYS A 59 8.50 5.51 -1.49
C LYS A 59 7.44 5.95 -0.49
N GLU A 60 6.93 7.18 -0.62
CA GLU A 60 5.87 7.70 0.24
C GLU A 60 4.62 6.81 0.17
N LYS A 61 4.13 6.50 -1.04
CA LYS A 61 2.97 5.61 -1.22
C LYS A 61 3.20 4.22 -0.62
N ALA A 62 4.41 3.67 -0.74
CA ALA A 62 4.73 2.38 -0.15
C ALA A 62 4.75 2.43 1.39
N ALA A 63 5.23 3.53 1.98
CA ALA A 63 5.20 3.75 3.42
C ALA A 63 3.76 3.86 3.94
N ASP A 64 2.89 4.60 3.25
CA ASP A 64 1.48 4.76 3.60
C ASP A 64 0.74 3.42 3.54
N LEU A 65 0.92 2.66 2.46
CA LEU A 65 0.32 1.32 2.33
C LEU A 65 0.79 0.38 3.44
N LYS A 66 2.08 0.42 3.79
CA LYS A 66 2.62 -0.38 4.89
C LYS A 66 2.00 0.02 6.23
N SER A 67 1.86 1.31 6.51
CA SER A 67 1.21 1.81 7.72
C SER A 67 -0.24 1.34 7.81
N SER A 68 -0.98 1.47 6.72
CA SER A 68 -2.37 0.99 6.63
C SER A 68 -2.46 -0.52 6.84
N ALA A 69 -1.57 -1.31 6.24
CA ALA A 69 -1.56 -2.76 6.41
C ALA A 69 -1.28 -3.17 7.86
N VAL A 70 -0.36 -2.49 8.55
CA VAL A 70 -0.08 -2.74 9.98
C VAL A 70 -1.31 -2.41 10.83
N ALA A 71 -2.02 -1.33 10.53
CA ALA A 71 -3.25 -0.98 11.24
C ALA A 71 -4.33 -2.07 11.06
N VAL A 72 -4.53 -2.55 9.84
CA VAL A 72 -5.48 -3.65 9.54
C VAL A 72 -5.09 -4.93 10.26
N GLN A 73 -3.79 -5.32 10.24
CA GLN A 73 -3.32 -6.50 10.95
C GLN A 73 -3.58 -6.41 12.46
N LYS A 74 -3.38 -5.23 13.06
CA LYS A 74 -3.65 -5.00 14.48
C LYS A 74 -5.13 -5.15 14.83
N GLU A 75 -6.03 -4.71 13.96
CA GLU A 75 -7.47 -4.93 14.14
C GLU A 75 -7.83 -6.41 14.00
N TYR A 76 -7.21 -7.13 13.07
CA TYR A 76 -7.40 -8.58 12.96
C TYR A 76 -6.94 -9.35 14.19
N ASP A 77 -5.74 -9.06 14.70
CA ASP A 77 -5.21 -9.73 15.90
C ASP A 77 -6.12 -9.53 17.11
N LYS A 78 -6.76 -8.35 17.23
CA LYS A 78 -7.77 -8.09 18.26
C LYS A 78 -9.02 -8.95 18.08
N ILE A 79 -9.53 -9.10 16.86
CA ILE A 79 -10.71 -9.91 16.56
C ILE A 79 -10.43 -11.39 16.87
N MET A 80 -9.27 -11.91 16.45
CA MET A 80 -8.86 -13.28 16.77
C MET A 80 -8.72 -13.50 18.27
N SER A 81 -8.10 -12.55 18.97
CA SER A 81 -8.02 -12.58 20.44
C SER A 81 -9.42 -12.60 21.07
N TRP A 82 -10.38 -11.81 20.58
CA TRP A 82 -11.75 -11.84 21.09
C TRP A 82 -12.48 -13.14 20.79
N ALA A 83 -12.25 -13.77 19.64
CA ALA A 83 -12.84 -15.07 19.31
C ALA A 83 -12.35 -16.16 20.28
N ASP A 84 -11.03 -16.22 20.53
CA ASP A 84 -10.42 -17.16 21.46
C ASP A 84 -10.87 -16.90 22.91
N LEU A 85 -10.88 -15.62 23.32
CA LEU A 85 -11.37 -15.21 24.64
C LEU A 85 -12.85 -15.53 24.80
N TYR A 86 -13.68 -15.31 23.78
CA TYR A 86 -15.11 -15.61 23.84
C TYR A 86 -15.35 -17.11 23.98
N ALA A 87 -14.64 -17.95 23.22
CA ALA A 87 -14.78 -19.41 23.27
C ALA A 87 -14.48 -19.97 24.68
N GLY A 88 -13.44 -19.48 25.35
CA GLY A 88 -13.00 -19.92 26.68
C GLY A 88 -13.66 -19.22 27.88
N SER A 89 -14.46 -18.18 27.67
CA SER A 89 -15.00 -17.35 28.75
C SER A 89 -16.28 -17.90 29.38
N SER A 90 -16.51 -17.54 30.65
CA SER A 90 -17.80 -17.68 31.32
C SER A 90 -18.90 -16.87 30.61
N ILE A 91 -20.17 -17.09 30.98
CA ILE A 91 -21.30 -16.34 30.43
C ILE A 91 -21.12 -14.82 30.66
N GLU A 92 -20.62 -14.44 31.82
CA GLU A 92 -20.32 -13.05 32.19
C GLU A 92 -19.21 -12.48 31.30
N GLY A 93 -18.16 -13.26 31.03
CA GLY A 93 -17.08 -12.87 30.11
C GLY A 93 -17.56 -12.73 28.67
N LYS A 94 -18.39 -13.67 28.19
CA LYS A 94 -19.04 -13.60 26.86
C LYS A 94 -19.90 -12.34 26.71
N LYS A 95 -20.71 -12.01 27.72
CA LYS A 95 -21.50 -10.77 27.75
C LYS A 95 -20.63 -9.51 27.72
N MET A 96 -19.50 -9.52 28.44
CA MET A 96 -18.54 -8.41 28.45
C MET A 96 -17.93 -8.18 27.06
N ILE A 97 -17.51 -9.26 26.39
CA ILE A 97 -16.93 -9.20 25.04
C ILE A 97 -17.97 -8.69 24.03
N LEU A 98 -19.20 -9.22 24.06
CA LEU A 98 -20.28 -8.79 23.15
C LEU A 98 -20.63 -7.31 23.31
N ARG A 99 -20.56 -6.74 24.52
CA ARG A 99 -20.77 -5.28 24.75
C ARG A 99 -19.73 -4.39 24.09
N GLN A 100 -18.52 -4.89 23.86
CA GLN A 100 -17.47 -4.15 23.16
C GLN A 100 -17.65 -4.24 21.64
N LEU A 101 -18.25 -5.32 21.14
CA LEU A 101 -18.47 -5.57 19.71
C LEU A 101 -19.75 -4.96 19.18
N ILE A 102 -20.83 -5.01 19.96
CA ILE A 102 -22.16 -4.55 19.55
C ILE A 102 -22.29 -3.06 19.85
N GLU A 103 -22.63 -2.28 18.83
CA GLU A 103 -23.00 -0.87 18.95
C GLU A 103 -24.45 -0.76 19.42
N ARG A 104 -25.37 -1.47 18.77
CA ARG A 104 -26.80 -1.44 19.08
C ARG A 104 -27.49 -2.74 18.72
N VAL A 105 -28.57 -3.05 19.44
CA VAL A 105 -29.53 -4.09 19.06
C VAL A 105 -30.89 -3.43 18.86
N ASN A 106 -31.45 -3.56 17.67
CA ASN A 106 -32.78 -3.10 17.32
C ASN A 106 -33.75 -4.30 17.33
N ILE A 107 -34.93 -4.09 17.90
CA ILE A 107 -36.01 -5.09 17.90
C ILE A 107 -37.19 -4.51 17.12
N GLY A 108 -37.45 -5.07 15.94
CA GLY A 108 -38.50 -4.67 15.03
C GLY A 108 -39.87 -5.24 15.39
N LYS A 109 -40.87 -4.89 14.56
CA LYS A 109 -42.20 -5.53 14.63
C LYS A 109 -42.04 -7.01 14.29
N ASN A 110 -42.82 -7.88 14.96
CA ASN A 110 -42.72 -9.34 14.85
C ASN A 110 -41.43 -9.96 15.42
N PHE A 111 -40.74 -9.28 16.35
CA PHE A 111 -39.51 -9.77 16.99
C PHE A 111 -38.32 -9.95 16.04
N GLU A 112 -38.28 -9.19 14.94
CA GLU A 112 -37.10 -9.11 14.10
C GLU A 112 -35.94 -8.50 14.90
N ILE A 113 -34.79 -9.18 14.94
CA ILE A 113 -33.60 -8.72 15.68
C ILE A 113 -32.56 -8.27 14.66
N GLU A 114 -32.18 -7.01 14.73
CA GLU A 114 -31.09 -6.43 13.96
C GLU A 114 -29.98 -6.02 14.93
N VAL A 115 -28.74 -6.45 14.66
CA VAL A 115 -27.58 -6.17 15.50
C VAL A 115 -26.60 -5.32 14.70
N GLU A 116 -26.32 -4.13 15.21
CA GLU A 116 -25.33 -3.21 14.68
C GLU A 116 -24.03 -3.38 15.46
N PHE A 117 -22.91 -3.56 14.76
CA PHE A 117 -21.59 -3.78 15.35
C PHE A 117 -20.72 -2.52 15.26
N LYS A 118 -19.86 -2.30 16.26
CA LYS A 118 -18.86 -1.21 16.29
C LYS A 118 -17.74 -1.40 15.28
N ILE A 119 -17.60 -2.61 14.76
CA ILE A 119 -16.66 -2.98 13.71
C ILE A 119 -17.43 -2.99 12.38
N SER A 120 -16.88 -2.41 11.33
CA SER A 120 -17.55 -2.51 10.03
C SER A 120 -17.48 -3.96 9.54
N VAL A 121 -18.63 -4.52 9.18
CA VAL A 121 -18.75 -5.87 8.62
C VAL A 121 -17.93 -5.99 7.33
N THR A 122 -17.81 -4.90 6.56
CA THR A 122 -16.98 -4.82 5.35
C THR A 122 -15.49 -5.06 5.64
N GLN A 123 -14.93 -4.47 6.71
CA GLN A 123 -13.54 -4.73 7.12
C GLN A 123 -13.33 -6.17 7.62
N PHE A 124 -14.35 -6.80 8.18
CA PHE A 124 -14.29 -8.21 8.60
C PHE A 124 -14.32 -9.17 7.40
N PHE A 125 -15.14 -8.89 6.38
CA PHE A 125 -15.26 -9.74 5.18
C PHE A 125 -14.16 -9.51 4.14
N ASP A 126 -13.72 -8.27 3.91
CA ASP A 126 -12.59 -7.96 3.02
C ASP A 126 -11.28 -8.59 3.56
N PHE A 127 -11.20 -8.80 4.87
CA PHE A 127 -10.11 -9.51 5.54
C PHE A 127 -10.16 -11.04 5.31
N LEU A 128 -11.35 -11.66 5.33
CA LEU A 128 -11.50 -13.12 5.19
C LEU A 128 -11.42 -13.59 3.74
N TYR A 129 -11.77 -12.73 2.76
CA TYR A 129 -11.78 -13.07 1.34
C TYR A 129 -11.17 -11.92 0.51
N PRO A 130 -9.83 -11.86 0.38
CA PRO A 130 -9.19 -10.70 -0.22
C PRO A 130 -9.49 -10.54 -1.71
N GLU A 131 -9.70 -11.62 -2.47
CA GLU A 131 -10.17 -11.56 -3.87
C GLU A 131 -10.97 -12.83 -4.22
N GLY A 132 -12.28 -12.67 -4.44
CA GLY A 132 -13.12 -13.54 -5.27
C GLY A 132 -13.34 -14.99 -4.83
N ASP A 133 -14.43 -15.24 -4.08
CA ASP A 133 -15.45 -16.15 -4.60
C ASP A 133 -16.83 -15.86 -3.97
N LYS A 134 -17.80 -15.49 -4.81
CA LYS A 134 -19.20 -15.41 -4.40
C LYS A 134 -19.78 -16.81 -4.44
N SER A 135 -19.86 -17.50 -3.31
CA SER A 135 -20.86 -18.57 -3.16
C SER A 135 -21.51 -18.55 -1.78
N VAL A 136 -22.69 -17.92 -1.74
CA VAL A 136 -23.67 -18.11 -0.66
C VAL A 136 -24.59 -19.23 -1.11
N TYR A 137 -24.58 -20.37 -0.42
CA TYR A 137 -25.78 -21.17 -0.16
C TYR A 137 -25.57 -22.01 1.12
N HIS A 138 -26.20 -21.60 2.22
CA HIS A 138 -26.56 -22.54 3.28
C HIS A 138 -27.99 -23.00 3.04
N ARG A 139 -28.17 -24.31 2.80
CA ARG A 139 -29.43 -25.00 3.07
C ARG A 139 -29.22 -25.79 4.36
N ALA A 140 -29.82 -25.33 5.46
CA ALA A 140 -29.98 -26.14 6.65
C ALA A 140 -31.29 -26.94 6.52
N SER A 141 -31.19 -28.25 6.69
CA SER A 141 -32.32 -29.13 7.04
C SER A 141 -32.48 -29.14 8.54
#